data_AF-A0A538ILJ2-F1
#
_entry.id   AF-A0A538ILJ2-F1
#
_cell.length_a   1.000
_cell.length_b   1.000
_cell.length_c   1.000
_cell.angle_alpha   90.00
_cell.angle_beta   90.00
_cell.angle_gamma   90.00
#
_symmetry.space_group_name_H-M   'P 1'
#
loop_
_entity.id
_entity.type
_entity.pdbx_description
1 polymer ?
#
loop_
_entity_poly.entity_id
_entity_poly.type
_entity_poly.pdbx_seq_one_letter_code
_entity_poly.pdbx_strand_id
1 'polypeptide(L)'
;MASRRVRAEPRARRSTLTIFPTHRVAQSAGGASGTAIDPPGDELAGPVLYHAGRYELLSGDGLLDPEVVDQAAPSGVTYTPHREEAVAAVERGEAEAAFLLRPTRIEDVWAVARRGDVMPQKSTFFYPKLTSGLLLLPLD
;
A
#
# COMPACT_ATOMS: atom_id res chain seq x y z
N MET A 1 16.95 41.73 -40.84
CA MET A 1 17.51 40.66 -39.98
C MET A 1 16.58 40.44 -38.79
N ALA A 2 15.66 39.48 -38.92
CA ALA A 2 14.60 39.23 -37.94
C ALA A 2 15.10 38.38 -36.77
N SER A 3 14.86 38.86 -35.56
CA SER A 3 15.19 38.25 -34.27
C SER A 3 14.35 37.01 -33.99
N ARG A 4 14.99 35.86 -33.78
CA ARG A 4 14.35 34.57 -33.48
C ARG A 4 14.15 34.46 -31.97
N ARG A 5 12.93 34.75 -31.48
CA ARG A 5 12.54 34.47 -30.09
C ARG A 5 12.47 32.95 -29.89
N VAL A 6 13.33 32.41 -29.03
CA VAL A 6 13.23 31.04 -28.50
C VAL A 6 12.06 31.02 -27.52
N ARG A 7 10.96 30.38 -27.91
CA ARG A 7 9.83 30.08 -27.02
C ARG A 7 10.28 28.94 -26.11
N ALA A 8 10.54 29.26 -24.84
CA ALA A 8 10.76 28.24 -23.82
C ALA A 8 9.44 27.45 -23.64
N GLU A 9 9.48 26.15 -23.92
CA GLU A 9 8.39 25.24 -23.60
C GLU A 9 8.24 25.13 -22.07
N PRO A 10 7.02 25.06 -21.53
CA PRO A 10 6.81 24.92 -20.10
C PRO A 10 7.28 23.53 -19.68
N ARG A 11 8.39 23.49 -18.94
CA ARG A 11 8.91 22.28 -18.30
C ARG A 11 7.81 21.70 -17.41
N ALA A 12 7.15 20.63 -17.87
CA ALA A 12 6.14 19.92 -17.11
C ALA A 12 6.70 19.59 -15.72
N ARG A 13 6.03 20.11 -14.69
CA ARG A 13 6.30 19.84 -13.28
C ARG A 13 6.32 18.32 -13.12
N ARG A 14 7.49 17.75 -12.78
CA ARG A 14 7.61 16.32 -12.48
C ARG A 14 6.74 16.05 -11.26
N SER A 15 5.54 15.52 -11.46
CA SER A 15 4.77 14.89 -10.38
C SER A 15 5.60 13.69 -9.93
N THR A 16 6.16 13.74 -8.73
CA THR A 16 6.79 12.58 -8.11
C THR A 16 5.75 11.49 -7.95
N LEU A 17 5.99 10.31 -8.54
CA LEU A 17 5.13 9.14 -8.39
C LEU A 17 5.28 8.62 -6.97
N THR A 18 4.19 8.58 -6.22
CA THR A 18 4.14 8.03 -4.85
C THR A 18 3.38 6.71 -4.87
N ILE A 19 3.87 5.73 -4.13
CA ILE A 19 3.16 4.48 -3.85
C ILE A 19 2.71 4.53 -2.40
N PHE A 20 1.40 4.51 -2.17
CA PHE A 20 0.87 4.49 -0.81
C PHE A 20 0.74 3.06 -0.28
N PRO A 21 0.92 2.85 1.03
CA PRO A 21 0.58 1.57 1.64
C PRO A 21 -0.92 1.33 1.47
N THR A 22 -1.31 0.07 1.42
CA THR A 22 -2.71 -0.33 1.39
C THR A 22 -2.99 -1.18 2.61
N HIS A 23 -3.31 -0.54 3.73
CA HIS A 23 -3.68 -1.22 4.97
C HIS A 23 -4.91 -2.08 4.74
N ARG A 24 -4.97 -3.22 5.44
CA ARG A 24 -6.04 -4.20 5.29
C ARG A 24 -6.82 -4.27 6.59
N VAL A 25 -8.13 -4.10 6.53
CA VAL A 25 -9.04 -4.22 7.67
C VAL A 25 -9.83 -5.50 7.48
N ALA A 26 -9.79 -6.42 8.43
CA ALA A 26 -10.29 -7.78 8.28
C ALA A 26 -11.32 -8.14 9.34
N GLN A 27 -12.37 -8.84 8.92
CA GLN A 27 -13.36 -9.43 9.83
C GLN A 27 -12.79 -10.62 10.62
N SER A 28 -11.74 -11.25 10.11
CA SER A 28 -10.92 -12.20 10.87
C SER A 28 -9.46 -12.12 10.45
N ALA A 29 -8.55 -12.18 11.43
CA ALA A 29 -7.11 -12.15 11.22
C ALA A 29 -6.54 -13.46 10.63
N GLY A 30 -7.34 -14.54 10.60
CA GLY A 30 -6.90 -15.86 10.17
C GLY A 30 -5.82 -16.42 11.10
N GLY A 31 -4.73 -16.93 10.52
CA GLY A 31 -3.58 -17.48 11.24
C GLY A 31 -2.53 -16.44 11.65
N ALA A 32 -2.82 -15.14 11.57
CA ALA A 32 -1.84 -14.10 11.86
C ALA A 32 -1.43 -14.11 13.33
N SER A 33 -0.12 -14.15 13.57
CA SER A 33 0.48 -13.90 14.88
C SER A 33 1.90 -13.37 14.70
N GLY A 34 2.32 -12.51 15.61
CA GLY A 34 3.63 -11.89 15.59
C GLY A 34 4.19 -11.64 16.99
N THR A 35 5.26 -10.86 17.04
CA THR A 35 5.90 -10.47 18.30
C THR A 35 5.25 -9.20 18.82
N ALA A 36 4.79 -9.18 20.07
CA ALA A 36 4.21 -8.00 20.68
C ALA A 36 5.20 -6.82 20.66
N ILE A 37 4.70 -5.64 20.28
CA ILE A 37 5.47 -4.40 20.23
C ILE A 37 4.67 -3.26 20.88
N ASP A 38 5.38 -2.22 21.30
CA ASP A 38 4.75 -0.94 21.62
C ASP A 38 4.08 -0.33 20.37
N PRO A 39 3.14 0.62 20.54
CA PRO A 39 2.55 1.33 19.42
C PRO A 39 3.64 1.87 18.47
N PRO A 40 3.63 1.49 17.18
CA PRO A 40 4.67 1.91 16.25
C PRO A 40 4.56 3.39 15.93
N GLY A 41 5.69 4.02 15.62
CA GLY A 41 5.72 5.36 15.02
C GLY A 41 5.27 5.33 13.55
N ASP A 42 5.53 6.44 12.84
CA ASP A 42 5.12 6.60 11.44
C ASP A 42 5.79 5.58 10.51
N GLU A 43 7.07 5.26 10.78
CA GLU A 43 7.84 4.25 10.08
C GLU A 43 7.69 2.88 10.74
N LEU A 44 7.33 1.87 9.95
CA LEU A 44 7.22 0.49 10.42
C LEU A 44 8.47 -0.30 10.10
N ALA A 45 8.92 -1.13 11.06
CA ALA A 45 9.96 -2.12 10.84
C ALA A 45 9.52 -3.26 9.89
N GLY A 46 8.22 -3.53 9.80
CA GLY A 46 7.60 -4.58 8.99
C GLY A 46 6.07 -4.50 9.02
N PRO A 47 5.37 -5.51 8.48
CA PRO A 47 3.91 -5.58 8.59
C PRO A 47 3.50 -5.76 10.05
N VAL A 48 2.53 -4.97 10.50
CA VAL A 48 2.04 -4.98 11.88
C VAL A 48 0.58 -5.42 11.91
N LEU A 49 0.26 -6.37 12.78
CA LEU A 49 -1.11 -6.74 13.13
C LEU A 49 -1.56 -5.89 14.32
N TYR A 50 -2.67 -5.19 14.17
CA TYR A 50 -3.40 -4.55 15.25
C TYR A 50 -4.71 -5.28 15.51
N HIS A 51 -4.89 -5.76 16.74
CA HIS A 51 -6.12 -6.46 17.15
C HIS A 51 -6.24 -6.41 18.67
N ALA A 52 -7.47 -6.40 19.21
CA ALA A 52 -7.72 -6.38 20.65
C ALA A 52 -6.87 -5.35 21.45
N GLY A 53 -6.62 -4.17 20.86
CA GLY A 53 -5.83 -3.10 21.48
C GLY A 53 -4.32 -3.35 21.57
N ARG A 54 -3.78 -4.38 20.90
CA ARG A 54 -2.35 -4.70 20.89
C ARG A 54 -1.76 -4.68 19.48
N TYR A 55 -0.47 -4.37 19.41
CA TYR A 55 0.32 -4.37 18.19
C TYR A 55 1.28 -5.57 18.19
N GLU A 56 1.32 -6.29 17.07
CA GLU A 56 2.23 -7.41 16.85
C GLU A 56 2.98 -7.22 15.53
N LEU A 57 4.31 -7.31 15.58
CA LEU A 57 5.16 -7.33 14.39
C LEU A 57 5.12 -8.72 13.76
N LEU A 58 4.64 -8.79 12.52
CA LEU A 58 4.60 -10.01 11.73
C LEU A 58 5.98 -10.25 11.08
N SER A 59 6.43 -11.50 11.10
CA SER A 59 7.69 -11.91 10.45
C SER A 59 7.41 -12.40 9.04
N GLY A 60 8.30 -12.08 8.11
CA GLY A 60 8.10 -12.32 6.68
C GLY A 60 9.40 -12.21 5.92
N ASP A 61 10.39 -13.01 6.31
CA ASP A 61 11.75 -12.91 5.76
C ASP A 61 11.75 -13.03 4.23
N GLY A 62 12.16 -11.95 3.57
CA GLY A 62 12.22 -11.87 2.10
C GLY A 62 10.88 -11.71 1.40
N LEU A 63 9.78 -11.55 2.14
CA LEU A 63 8.44 -11.34 1.59
C LEU A 63 8.06 -9.85 1.60
N LEU A 64 7.21 -9.46 0.66
CA LEU A 64 6.53 -8.17 0.70
C LEU A 64 5.45 -8.20 1.78
N ASP A 65 5.21 -7.07 2.45
CA ASP A 65 4.20 -6.96 3.51
C ASP A 65 2.81 -7.53 3.12
N PRO A 66 2.28 -7.28 1.90
CA PRO A 66 1.03 -7.89 1.48
C PRO A 66 1.07 -9.43 1.40
N GLU A 67 2.22 -10.03 1.06
CA GLU A 67 2.40 -11.48 0.99
C GLU A 67 2.38 -12.11 2.38
N VAL A 68 3.00 -11.44 3.36
CA VAL A 68 2.94 -11.84 4.77
C VAL A 68 1.49 -11.88 5.25
N VAL A 69 0.69 -10.88 4.86
CA VAL A 69 -0.73 -10.86 5.20
C VAL A 69 -1.52 -11.91 4.42
N ASP A 70 -1.22 -12.13 3.14
CA ASP A 70 -1.87 -13.18 2.34
C ASP A 70 -1.65 -14.59 2.94
N GLN A 71 -0.45 -14.87 3.48
CA GLN A 71 -0.14 -16.13 4.16
C GLN A 71 -0.97 -16.37 5.42
N ALA A 72 -1.33 -15.30 6.14
CA ALA A 72 -2.21 -15.40 7.30
C ALA A 72 -3.66 -15.76 6.93
N ALA A 73 -4.03 -15.67 5.64
CA ALA A 73 -5.35 -15.96 5.12
C ALA A 73 -6.50 -15.23 5.85
N PRO A 74 -6.44 -13.89 6.01
CA PRO A 74 -7.52 -13.12 6.60
C PRO A 74 -8.78 -13.15 5.73
N SER A 75 -9.94 -12.95 6.35
CA SER A 75 -11.24 -12.95 5.64
C SER A 75 -12.03 -11.66 5.90
N GLY A 76 -12.95 -11.36 4.97
CA GLY A 76 -13.74 -10.12 5.01
C GLY A 76 -12.88 -8.86 4.90
N VAL A 77 -11.86 -8.88 4.04
CA VAL A 77 -10.85 -7.83 3.94
C VAL A 77 -11.35 -6.61 3.15
N THR A 78 -11.28 -5.43 3.77
CA THR A 78 -11.39 -4.12 3.15
C THR A 78 -10.03 -3.38 3.21
N TYR A 79 -9.91 -2.26 2.51
CA TYR A 79 -8.63 -1.60 2.27
C TYR A 79 -8.72 -0.09 2.52
N THR A 80 -7.69 0.48 3.13
CA THR A 80 -7.53 1.94 3.29
C THR A 80 -6.06 2.34 3.15
N PRO A 81 -5.74 3.51 2.55
CA PRO A 81 -4.38 4.03 2.54
C PRO A 81 -4.01 4.73 3.86
N HIS A 82 -4.96 4.91 4.79
CA HIS A 82 -4.79 5.64 6.04
C HIS A 82 -4.69 4.67 7.23
N ARG A 83 -3.56 4.73 7.94
CA ARG A 83 -3.29 3.86 9.09
C ARG A 83 -4.32 4.07 10.20
N GLU A 84 -4.64 5.32 10.46
CA GLU A 84 -5.52 5.76 11.52
C GLU A 84 -6.94 5.23 11.30
N GLU A 85 -7.40 5.23 10.05
CA GLU A 85 -8.70 4.64 9.69
C GLU A 85 -8.73 3.13 9.95
N ALA A 86 -7.64 2.43 9.61
CA ALA A 86 -7.54 0.99 9.82
C ALA A 86 -7.57 0.62 11.31
N VAL A 87 -6.79 1.33 12.14
CA VAL A 87 -6.78 1.17 13.61
C VAL A 87 -8.16 1.48 14.19
N ALA A 88 -8.74 2.63 13.80
CA ALA A 88 -10.01 3.08 14.35
C ALA A 88 -11.19 2.15 13.98
N ALA A 89 -11.14 1.46 12.83
CA ALA A 89 -12.16 0.45 12.49
C ALA A 89 -12.17 -0.71 13.50
N VAL A 90 -11.01 -1.15 13.96
CA VAL A 90 -10.89 -2.19 15.00
C VAL A 90 -11.35 -1.65 16.35
N GLU A 91 -10.95 -0.42 16.71
CA GLU A 91 -11.35 0.21 17.98
C GLU A 91 -12.86 0.43 18.09
N ARG A 92 -13.53 0.69 16.96
CA ARG A 92 -14.99 0.82 16.90
C ARG A 92 -15.72 -0.53 16.85
N GLY A 93 -15.00 -1.65 16.78
CA GLY A 93 -15.59 -2.99 16.67
C GLY A 93 -16.19 -3.29 15.30
N GLU A 94 -15.83 -2.54 14.27
CA GLU A 94 -16.28 -2.77 12.88
C GLU A 94 -15.50 -3.90 12.20
N ALA A 95 -14.35 -4.26 12.76
CA ALA A 95 -13.46 -5.32 12.29
C ALA A 95 -12.71 -5.96 13.47
N GLU A 96 -12.26 -7.20 13.29
CA GLU A 96 -11.47 -7.93 14.29
C GLU A 96 -10.02 -7.44 14.31
N ALA A 97 -9.47 -7.15 13.12
CA ALA A 97 -8.05 -6.87 12.96
C ALA A 97 -7.75 -5.87 11.84
N ALA A 98 -6.61 -5.19 11.97
CA ALA A 98 -6.02 -4.34 10.95
C ALA A 98 -4.56 -4.74 10.70
N PHE A 99 -4.19 -4.90 9.44
CA PHE A 99 -2.81 -5.11 9.01
C PHE A 99 -2.25 -3.80 8.47
N LEU A 100 -1.25 -3.29 9.16
CA LEU A 100 -0.57 -2.05 8.85
C LEU A 100 0.70 -2.36 8.04
N LEU A 101 0.83 -1.79 6.85
CA LEU A 101 1.87 -2.16 5.88
C LEU A 101 2.80 -0.99 5.64
N ARG A 102 4.06 -1.30 5.32
CA ARG A 102 4.98 -0.34 4.73
C ARG A 102 4.53 0.00 3.32
N PRO A 103 4.79 1.23 2.83
CA PRO A 103 4.60 1.56 1.43
C PRO A 103 5.48 0.66 0.56
N THR A 104 4.88 0.02 -0.45
CA THR A 104 5.66 -0.76 -1.44
C THR A 104 6.62 0.16 -2.17
N ARG A 105 7.90 -0.19 -2.21
CA ARG A 105 8.90 0.63 -2.88
C ARG A 105 8.85 0.38 -4.39
N ILE A 106 9.28 1.37 -5.17
CA ILE A 106 9.36 1.19 -6.62
C ILE A 106 10.39 0.09 -6.97
N GLU A 107 11.46 -0.06 -6.18
CA GLU A 107 12.45 -1.11 -6.38
C GLU A 107 11.86 -2.53 -6.23
N ASP A 108 10.90 -2.70 -5.33
CA ASP A 108 10.20 -3.98 -5.11
C ASP A 108 9.37 -4.35 -6.34
N VAL A 109 8.66 -3.37 -6.91
CA VAL A 109 7.89 -3.54 -8.15
C VAL A 109 8.79 -4.00 -9.30
N TRP A 110 9.95 -3.35 -9.45
CA TRP A 110 10.93 -3.74 -10.46
C TRP A 110 11.51 -5.13 -10.21
N ALA A 111 11.76 -5.50 -8.95
CA ALA A 111 12.29 -6.81 -8.59
C ALA A 111 11.30 -7.92 -8.94
N VAL A 112 10.02 -7.76 -8.60
CA VAL A 112 8.94 -8.70 -8.96
C VAL A 112 8.81 -8.82 -10.47
N ALA A 113 8.73 -7.69 -11.19
CA ALA A 113 8.60 -7.69 -12.64
C ALA A 113 9.77 -8.37 -13.36
N ARG A 114 11.01 -8.18 -12.88
CA ARG A 114 12.19 -8.85 -13.46
C ARG A 114 12.20 -10.36 -13.28
N ARG A 115 11.52 -10.88 -12.26
CA ARG A 115 11.34 -12.33 -12.07
C ARG A 115 10.21 -12.91 -12.95
N GLY A 116 9.41 -12.05 -13.59
CA GLY A 116 8.21 -12.48 -14.33
C GLY A 116 7.02 -12.77 -13.42
N ASP A 117 7.11 -12.41 -12.14
CA ASP A 117 6.06 -12.61 -11.14
C ASP A 117 5.01 -11.50 -11.20
N VAL A 118 3.86 -11.74 -10.56
CA VAL A 118 2.78 -10.77 -10.43
C VAL A 118 2.81 -10.15 -9.03
N MET A 119 2.61 -8.83 -8.94
CA MET A 119 2.50 -8.15 -7.65
C MET A 119 1.32 -8.70 -6.84
N PRO A 120 1.44 -8.83 -5.50
CA PRO A 120 0.34 -9.24 -4.65
C PRO A 120 -0.89 -8.34 -4.82
N GLN A 121 -2.08 -8.88 -4.54
CA GLN A 121 -3.32 -8.12 -4.72
C GLN A 121 -3.32 -6.85 -3.87
N LYS A 122 -3.72 -5.73 -4.50
CA LYS A 122 -3.89 -4.41 -3.87
C LYS A 122 -2.63 -3.92 -3.15
N SER A 123 -1.45 -4.19 -3.72
CA SER A 123 -0.14 -3.85 -3.14
C SER A 123 0.47 -2.54 -3.65
N THR A 124 -0.08 -1.93 -4.70
CA THR A 124 0.51 -0.73 -5.34
C THR A 124 -0.53 0.34 -5.66
N PHE A 125 -0.76 1.27 -4.74
CA PHE A 125 -1.58 2.46 -5.00
C PHE A 125 -0.71 3.62 -5.50
N PHE A 126 -0.61 3.75 -6.82
CA PHE A 126 0.15 4.82 -7.48
C PHE A 126 -0.62 6.15 -7.53
N TYR A 127 0.04 7.24 -7.15
CA TYR A 127 -0.50 8.60 -7.30
C TYR A 127 0.55 9.59 -7.85
N PRO A 128 0.18 10.49 -8.79
CA PRO A 128 -1.07 10.45 -9.55
C PRO A 128 -1.16 9.17 -10.40
N LYS A 129 -2.38 8.70 -10.68
CA LYS A 129 -2.56 7.56 -11.59
C LYS A 129 -1.92 7.90 -12.93
N LEU A 130 -1.16 6.96 -13.49
CA LEU A 130 -0.54 7.13 -14.79
C LEU A 130 -1.63 7.40 -15.83
N THR A 131 -1.59 8.57 -16.45
CA THR A 131 -2.57 9.01 -17.46
C THR A 131 -2.41 8.26 -18.78
N SER A 132 -1.27 7.61 -19.01
CA SER A 132 -1.07 6.71 -20.14
C SER A 132 -1.95 5.47 -20.00
N GLY A 133 -2.85 5.25 -20.96
CA GLY A 133 -3.75 4.09 -20.99
C GLY A 133 -5.23 4.39 -20.66
N LEU A 134 -5.60 5.65 -20.45
CA LEU A 134 -7.00 6.04 -20.32
C LEU A 134 -7.70 6.01 -21.69
N LEU A 135 -8.45 4.95 -21.97
CA LEU A 135 -9.41 4.89 -23.08
C LEU A 135 -10.80 5.26 -22.53
N LEU A 136 -11.33 6.42 -22.93
CA LEU A 136 -12.69 6.83 -22.58
C LEU A 136 -13.64 6.30 -23.65
N LEU A 137 -14.66 5.53 -23.24
CA LEU A 137 -15.78 5.20 -24.13
C LEU A 137 -16.63 6.47 -24.30
N PRO A 138 -16.93 6.92 -25.53
CA PRO A 138 -17.92 7.97 -25.72
C PRO A 138 -19.27 7.51 -25.17
N LEU A 139 -19.96 8.42 -24.49
CA LEU A 139 -21.36 8.25 -24.12
C LEU A 139 -22.18 8.90 -25.23
N ASP A 140 -23.08 8.14 -25.84
CA ASP A 140 -24.09 8.66 -26.76
C ASP A 140 -25.14 9.50 -26.01
#